data_AF-F9D565-F1
#
_entry.id   AF-F9D565-F1
#
_cell.length_a   1.000
_cell.length_b   1.000
_cell.length_c   1.000
_cell.angle_alpha   90.00
_cell.angle_beta   90.00
_cell.angle_gamma   90.00
#
_symmetry.space_group_name_H-M   'P 1'
#
loop_
_entity.id
_entity.type
_entity.pdbx_description
1 polymer ?
#
loop_
_entity_poly.entity_id
_entity_poly.type
_entity_poly.pdbx_seq_one_letter_code
_entity_poly.pdbx_strand_id
1 'polypeptide(L)'
;MKHIYIWLSVIILGMSLTACHNESDLEPSKILIGDNNLSSIDVFTHTTRMLILKGGTGKYKCNVNNSKLATVSINEDTLRVTGILEGETYASVWSGDECRKLDINVIVPNITSTEDVIRLFPRDESRSVSVNGGGGMAQMSVEDPMRVLKKVKWNAKTNIIEIDTYCEGDAYLHITGQDHQTKTIKVEVRCKGESDESGVYSTTSRSLSALMRNTLVVHRKGVGVWIFNEANPTASKKTIKITPAIINPQQGSYVDVELGFRYPDEFSSLKEGKYKLYVQEVRANHVVLAGRGFKFVIPYEKK
;
A
#
# COMPACT_ATOMS: atom_id res chain seq x y z
N MET A 1 38.38 -90.03 -18.52
CA MET A 1 37.88 -88.66 -18.81
C MET A 1 36.50 -88.34 -18.22
N LYS A 2 35.95 -89.09 -17.24
CA LYS A 2 34.66 -88.76 -16.58
C LYS A 2 34.82 -88.09 -15.19
N HIS A 3 35.91 -88.38 -14.46
CA HIS A 3 36.11 -87.83 -13.11
C HIS A 3 36.62 -86.38 -13.08
N ILE A 4 37.21 -85.88 -14.18
CA ILE A 4 37.68 -84.49 -14.28
C ILE A 4 36.51 -83.51 -14.41
N TYR A 5 35.45 -83.87 -15.15
CA TYR A 5 34.26 -83.02 -15.28
C TYR A 5 33.40 -82.97 -14.01
N ILE A 6 33.43 -84.02 -13.17
CA ILE A 6 32.71 -84.06 -11.89
C ILE A 6 33.42 -83.20 -10.83
N TRP A 7 34.75 -83.17 -10.84
CA TRP A 7 35.50 -82.26 -9.96
C TRP A 7 35.39 -80.79 -10.40
N LEU A 8 35.27 -80.53 -11.71
CA LEU A 8 35.07 -79.16 -12.22
C LEU A 8 33.66 -78.63 -11.90
N SER A 9 32.62 -79.48 -11.88
CA SER A 9 31.24 -79.04 -11.57
C SER A 9 31.02 -78.75 -10.08
N VAL A 10 31.72 -79.44 -9.18
CA VAL A 10 31.64 -79.19 -7.73
C VAL A 10 32.35 -77.88 -7.35
N ILE A 11 33.40 -77.49 -8.07
CA ILE A 11 34.12 -76.22 -7.83
C ILE A 11 33.29 -75.01 -8.33
N ILE A 12 32.54 -75.16 -9.43
CA ILE A 12 31.68 -74.09 -9.96
C ILE A 12 30.41 -73.92 -9.13
N LEU A 13 29.88 -74.99 -8.51
CA LEU A 13 28.73 -74.91 -7.61
C LEU A 13 29.08 -74.42 -6.19
N GLY A 14 30.36 -74.46 -5.81
CA GLY A 14 30.86 -73.90 -4.55
C GLY A 14 31.03 -72.38 -4.56
N MET A 15 31.08 -71.75 -5.74
CA MET A 15 31.24 -70.29 -5.90
C MET A 15 29.92 -69.53 -5.98
N SER A 16 28.77 -70.22 -6.06
CA SER A 16 27.44 -69.57 -6.15
C SER A 16 26.75 -69.33 -4.80
N LEU A 17 27.40 -69.65 -3.67
CA LEU A 17 26.83 -69.46 -2.32
C LEU A 17 27.55 -68.41 -1.45
N THR A 18 28.47 -67.62 -2.02
CA THR A 18 29.10 -66.49 -1.30
C THR A 18 29.00 -65.18 -2.09
N ALA A 19 27.79 -64.87 -2.53
CA ALA A 19 27.42 -63.52 -2.94
C ALA A 19 26.22 -63.01 -2.12
N CYS A 20 26.21 -63.29 -0.82
CA CYS A 20 25.64 -62.31 0.11
C CYS A 20 26.71 -61.26 0.29
N HIS A 21 26.65 -60.22 -0.55
CA HIS A 21 27.19 -58.94 -0.14
C HIS A 21 26.41 -58.61 1.14
N ASN A 22 27.10 -58.60 2.28
CA ASN A 22 26.58 -57.88 3.43
C ASN A 22 26.48 -56.44 2.93
N GLU A 23 25.28 -56.02 2.53
CA GLU A 23 24.93 -54.61 2.56
C GLU A 23 25.27 -54.20 3.99
N SER A 24 26.37 -53.47 4.12
CA SER A 24 26.68 -52.77 5.34
C SER A 24 25.40 -52.06 5.74
N ASP A 25 24.89 -52.38 6.93
CA ASP A 25 23.99 -51.53 7.71
C ASP A 25 24.69 -50.17 7.86
N LEU A 26 24.70 -49.39 6.78
CA LEU A 26 24.93 -47.97 6.82
C LEU A 26 23.68 -47.46 7.50
N GLU A 27 23.76 -47.28 8.83
CA GLU A 27 22.72 -46.59 9.57
C GLU A 27 22.30 -45.38 8.73
N PRO A 28 21.01 -45.27 8.37
CA PRO A 28 20.55 -44.19 7.54
C PRO A 28 20.96 -42.89 8.23
N SER A 29 21.80 -42.11 7.56
CA SER A 29 22.27 -40.84 8.10
C SER A 29 21.07 -39.97 8.50
N LYS A 30 21.16 -39.22 9.60
CA LYS A 30 20.02 -38.41 10.06
C LYS A 30 19.57 -37.42 8.98
N ILE A 31 18.26 -37.23 8.85
CA ILE A 31 17.69 -36.25 7.93
C ILE A 31 18.07 -34.84 8.42
N LEU A 32 18.66 -34.04 7.55
CA LEU A 32 18.99 -32.63 7.76
C LEU A 32 18.10 -31.76 6.87
N ILE A 33 17.53 -30.70 7.44
CA ILE A 33 16.63 -29.78 6.74
C ILE A 33 17.27 -28.40 6.63
N GLY A 34 17.46 -27.90 5.41
CA GLY A 34 18.16 -26.65 5.14
C GLY A 34 19.65 -26.73 5.49
N ASP A 35 20.33 -25.59 5.41
CA ASP A 35 21.79 -25.55 5.62
C ASP A 35 22.19 -25.74 7.09
N ASN A 36 21.35 -25.28 8.02
CA ASN A 36 21.63 -25.31 9.47
C ASN A 36 20.81 -26.36 10.23
N ASN A 37 20.28 -27.37 9.54
CA ASN A 37 19.50 -28.44 10.18
C ASN A 37 18.31 -27.92 11.01
N LEU A 38 17.45 -27.14 10.36
CA LEU A 38 16.35 -26.42 10.97
C LEU A 38 15.35 -27.35 11.68
N SER A 39 14.84 -26.91 12.83
CA SER A 39 13.71 -27.51 13.55
C SER A 39 12.41 -26.74 13.37
N SER A 40 12.50 -25.45 13.04
CA SER A 40 11.36 -24.57 12.77
C SER A 40 11.62 -23.62 11.62
N ILE A 41 10.56 -23.15 10.98
CA ILE A 41 10.59 -22.09 9.97
C ILE A 41 9.40 -21.16 10.10
N ASP A 42 9.63 -19.89 9.77
CA ASP A 42 8.58 -18.95 9.42
C ASP A 42 8.35 -18.94 7.91
N VAL A 43 7.09 -18.91 7.50
CA VAL A 43 6.64 -18.80 6.10
C VAL A 43 5.52 -17.77 6.02
N PHE A 44 5.58 -16.85 5.06
CA PHE A 44 4.50 -15.89 4.88
C PHE A 44 3.30 -16.53 4.19
N THR A 45 2.09 -16.08 4.51
CA THR A 45 0.88 -16.51 3.80
C THR A 45 1.02 -16.32 2.28
N HIS A 46 0.59 -17.31 1.51
CA HIS A 46 0.67 -17.35 0.04
C HIS A 46 2.09 -17.29 -0.55
N THR A 47 3.13 -17.52 0.25
CA THR A 47 4.52 -17.61 -0.22
C THR A 47 5.04 -19.03 -0.07
N THR A 48 6.01 -19.39 -0.91
CA THR A 48 6.68 -20.70 -0.88
C THR A 48 8.13 -20.53 -0.47
N ARG A 49 8.53 -21.22 0.61
CA ARG A 49 9.92 -21.35 1.04
C ARG A 49 10.47 -22.69 0.57
N MET A 50 11.69 -22.67 0.03
CA MET A 50 12.37 -23.88 -0.44
C MET A 50 13.53 -24.20 0.51
N LEU A 51 13.65 -25.47 0.89
CA LEU A 51 14.67 -25.99 1.79
C LEU A 51 15.29 -27.23 1.17
N ILE A 52 16.61 -27.34 1.23
CA ILE A 52 17.32 -28.54 0.76
C ILE A 52 17.33 -29.60 1.87
N LEU A 53 17.01 -30.84 1.52
CA LEU A 53 17.06 -32.01 2.37
C LEU A 53 18.37 -32.75 2.13
N LYS A 54 19.04 -33.15 3.21
CA LYS A 54 20.29 -33.93 3.16
C LYS A 54 20.19 -35.12 4.11
N GLY A 55 20.97 -36.16 3.83
CA GLY A 55 21.00 -37.38 4.64
C GLY A 55 19.90 -38.39 4.30
N GLY A 56 19.58 -39.28 5.24
CA GLY A 56 18.65 -40.38 5.05
C GLY A 56 19.10 -41.36 3.96
N THR A 57 18.12 -41.93 3.27
CA THR A 57 18.30 -42.83 2.12
C THR A 57 18.33 -42.09 0.78
N GLY A 58 18.25 -40.75 0.80
CA GLY A 58 18.13 -39.90 -0.39
C GLY A 58 16.73 -39.90 -1.05
N LYS A 59 15.81 -40.76 -0.59
CA LYS A 59 14.39 -40.73 -0.99
C LYS A 59 13.57 -40.17 0.14
N TYR A 60 12.79 -39.13 -0.13
CA TYR A 60 12.01 -38.43 0.90
C TYR A 60 10.52 -38.46 0.64
N LYS A 61 9.74 -38.43 1.72
CA LYS A 61 8.29 -38.22 1.72
C LYS A 61 7.94 -37.15 2.75
N CYS A 62 6.89 -36.37 2.52
CA CYS A 62 6.43 -35.38 3.49
C CYS A 62 4.92 -35.38 3.66
N ASN A 63 4.47 -34.97 4.83
CA ASN A 63 3.08 -34.69 5.15
C ASN A 63 3.03 -33.51 6.12
N VAL A 64 1.98 -32.70 6.02
CA VAL A 64 1.71 -31.58 6.93
C VAL A 64 0.53 -31.94 7.82
N ASN A 65 0.64 -31.65 9.11
CA ASN A 65 -0.40 -31.97 10.07
C ASN A 65 -1.72 -31.25 9.78
N ASN A 66 -1.64 -29.98 9.39
CA ASN A 66 -2.81 -29.18 9.01
C ASN A 66 -2.62 -28.52 7.64
N SER A 67 -3.20 -29.15 6.62
CA SER A 67 -3.14 -28.67 5.23
C SER A 67 -3.94 -27.40 4.96
N LYS A 68 -4.78 -26.95 5.90
CA LYS A 68 -5.48 -25.65 5.80
C LYS A 68 -4.53 -24.48 6.08
N LEU A 69 -3.49 -24.69 6.89
CA LEU A 69 -2.54 -23.64 7.29
C LEU A 69 -1.35 -23.58 6.33
N ALA A 70 -0.79 -24.73 5.94
CA ALA A 70 0.32 -24.79 4.99
C ALA A 70 0.25 -26.06 4.14
N THR A 71 0.86 -26.04 2.96
CA THR A 71 1.11 -27.24 2.15
C THR A 71 2.60 -27.51 2.05
N VAL A 72 2.95 -28.79 1.98
CA VAL A 72 4.32 -29.25 1.78
C VAL A 72 4.39 -30.20 0.61
N SER A 73 5.44 -30.06 -0.20
CA SER A 73 5.76 -30.99 -1.26
C SER A 73 7.26 -31.15 -1.38
N ILE A 74 7.70 -32.32 -1.85
CA ILE A 74 9.10 -32.58 -2.12
C ILE A 74 9.27 -32.81 -3.61
N ASN A 75 10.29 -32.17 -4.18
CA ASN A 75 10.81 -32.51 -5.49
C ASN A 75 12.29 -32.87 -5.34
N GLU A 76 12.63 -34.13 -5.59
CA GLU A 76 13.97 -34.69 -5.36
C GLU A 76 14.46 -34.46 -3.92
N ASP A 77 15.40 -33.54 -3.73
CA ASP A 77 15.98 -33.14 -2.45
C ASP A 77 15.39 -31.82 -1.91
N THR A 78 14.47 -31.18 -2.62
CA THR A 78 13.96 -29.86 -2.28
C THR A 78 12.58 -29.97 -1.64
N LEU A 79 12.49 -29.62 -0.36
CA LEU A 79 11.24 -29.42 0.37
C LEU A 79 10.69 -28.02 0.08
N ARG A 80 9.48 -27.96 -0.48
CA ARG A 80 8.71 -26.74 -0.70
C ARG A 80 7.63 -26.64 0.36
N VAL A 81 7.63 -25.54 1.09
CA VAL A 81 6.61 -25.22 2.10
C VAL A 81 5.88 -23.96 1.67
N THR A 82 4.57 -24.06 1.45
CA THR A 82 3.72 -22.94 1.06
C THR A 82 2.75 -22.60 2.19
N GLY A 83 2.80 -21.36 2.68
CA GLY A 83 1.83 -20.87 3.67
C GLY A 83 0.47 -20.58 3.03
N ILE A 84 -0.63 -20.89 3.71
CA ILE A 84 -2.01 -20.66 3.23
C ILE A 84 -2.73 -19.71 4.20
N LEU A 85 -2.87 -20.11 5.46
CA LEU A 85 -3.53 -19.33 6.52
C LEU A 85 -2.60 -19.17 7.70
N GLU A 86 -2.75 -18.06 8.42
CA GLU A 86 -1.99 -17.76 9.62
C GLU A 86 -2.21 -18.83 10.71
N GLY A 87 -1.12 -19.21 11.37
CA GLY A 87 -1.13 -20.14 12.48
C GLY A 87 0.06 -21.10 12.48
N GLU A 88 0.12 -21.93 13.51
CA GLU A 88 1.19 -22.89 13.72
C GLU A 88 0.77 -24.29 13.25
N THR A 89 1.67 -24.97 12.54
CA THR A 89 1.53 -26.37 12.12
C THR A 89 2.91 -27.03 12.11
N TYR A 90 2.99 -28.27 11.67
CA TYR A 90 4.27 -28.93 11.45
C TYR A 90 4.20 -29.87 10.25
N ALA A 91 5.35 -30.08 9.64
CA ALA A 91 5.54 -31.11 8.64
C ALA A 91 6.40 -32.24 9.20
N SER A 92 6.05 -33.46 8.83
CA SER A 92 6.86 -34.64 9.06
C SER A 92 7.52 -35.02 7.74
N VAL A 93 8.83 -35.20 7.77
CA VAL A 93 9.66 -35.60 6.63
C VAL A 93 10.25 -36.97 6.93
N TRP A 94 10.02 -37.93 6.05
CA TRP A 94 10.50 -39.30 6.17
C TRP A 94 11.55 -39.62 5.12
N SER A 95 12.53 -40.43 5.50
CA SER A 95 13.47 -41.06 4.56
C SER A 95 13.85 -42.44 5.07
N GLY A 96 13.40 -43.50 4.38
CA GLY A 96 13.46 -44.84 4.94
C GLY A 96 12.63 -44.91 6.23
N ASP A 97 13.24 -45.37 7.31
CA ASP A 97 12.62 -45.49 8.64
C ASP A 97 12.80 -44.23 9.52
N GLU A 98 13.65 -43.28 9.09
CA GLU A 98 13.87 -42.03 9.81
C GLU A 98 12.72 -41.04 9.57
N CYS A 99 12.25 -40.41 10.64
CA CYS A 99 11.22 -39.37 10.61
C CYS A 99 11.72 -38.12 11.32
N ARG A 100 11.61 -36.98 10.65
CA ARG A 100 11.97 -35.68 11.20
C ARG A 100 10.80 -34.71 11.16
N LYS A 101 10.55 -34.06 12.29
CA LYS A 101 9.56 -32.99 12.43
C LYS A 101 10.20 -31.63 12.09
N LEU A 102 9.45 -30.81 11.37
CA LEU A 102 9.73 -29.41 11.08
C LEU A 102 8.52 -28.59 11.51
N ASP A 103 8.68 -27.74 12.52
CA ASP A 103 7.63 -26.81 12.94
C ASP A 103 7.51 -25.67 11.90
N ILE A 104 6.28 -25.32 11.55
CA ILE A 104 5.97 -24.31 10.53
C ILE A 104 5.07 -23.27 11.17
N ASN A 105 5.58 -22.06 11.28
CA ASN A 105 4.80 -20.91 11.71
C ASN A 105 4.43 -20.08 10.47
N VAL A 106 3.14 -20.03 10.16
CA VAL A 106 2.64 -19.25 9.04
C VAL A 106 2.21 -17.89 9.56
N ILE A 107 2.92 -16.85 9.13
CA ILE A 107 2.72 -15.48 9.59
C ILE A 107 2.24 -14.57 8.47
N VAL A 108 1.49 -13.53 8.81
CA VAL A 108 1.11 -12.49 7.86
C VAL A 108 2.28 -11.49 7.74
N PRO A 109 2.73 -11.15 6.52
CA PRO A 109 3.79 -10.16 6.36
C PRO A 109 3.30 -8.77 6.76
N ASN A 110 4.04 -8.09 7.63
CA ASN A 110 3.76 -6.71 8.04
C ASN A 110 3.63 -5.79 6.82
N ILE A 111 2.63 -4.91 6.85
CA ILE A 111 2.45 -3.91 5.78
C ILE A 111 3.53 -2.85 5.91
N THR A 112 4.33 -2.71 4.86
CA THR A 112 5.38 -1.71 4.73
C THR A 112 5.13 -0.89 3.48
N SER A 113 5.52 0.38 3.51
CA SER A 113 5.45 1.26 2.33
C SER A 113 6.78 1.99 2.20
N THR A 114 7.13 2.35 0.98
CA THR A 114 8.34 3.12 0.70
C THR A 114 8.29 4.52 1.33
N GLU A 115 7.10 5.12 1.34
CA GLU A 115 6.84 6.45 1.91
C GLU A 115 5.54 6.41 2.74
N ASP A 116 5.53 7.11 3.86
CA ASP A 116 4.31 7.32 4.67
C ASP A 116 3.57 8.61 4.27
N VAL A 117 4.28 9.55 3.64
CA VAL A 117 3.75 10.81 3.11
C VAL A 117 4.18 11.00 1.67
N ILE A 118 3.22 11.02 0.75
CA ILE A 118 3.44 11.20 -0.69
C ILE A 118 3.10 12.64 -1.02
N ARG A 119 4.08 13.40 -1.50
CA ARG A 119 3.88 14.78 -1.97
C ARG A 119 3.72 14.83 -3.48
N LEU A 120 2.66 15.48 -3.94
CA LEU A 120 2.28 15.61 -5.35
C LEU A 120 1.87 17.04 -5.68
N PHE A 121 1.85 17.32 -6.99
CA PHE A 121 1.26 18.53 -7.54
C PHE A 121 -0.10 18.22 -8.20
N PRO A 122 -1.03 19.18 -8.27
CA PRO A 122 -2.31 18.99 -8.94
C PRO A 122 -2.18 18.73 -10.44
N ARG A 123 -2.88 17.70 -10.95
CA ARG A 123 -2.93 17.29 -12.36
C ARG A 123 -1.56 17.07 -13.01
N ASP A 124 -0.56 16.83 -12.20
CA ASP A 124 0.79 16.55 -12.65
C ASP A 124 0.97 15.07 -12.98
N GLU A 125 2.18 14.67 -13.36
CA GLU A 125 2.51 13.28 -13.67
C GLU A 125 2.07 12.32 -12.55
N SER A 126 1.45 11.22 -12.97
CA SER A 126 1.02 10.12 -12.10
C SER A 126 2.22 9.59 -11.32
N ARG A 127 2.05 9.41 -10.00
CA ARG A 127 3.11 8.82 -9.16
C ARG A 127 2.74 7.39 -8.77
N SER A 128 3.74 6.54 -8.81
CA SER A 128 3.66 5.14 -8.38
C SER A 128 4.33 4.98 -7.03
N VAL A 129 3.64 4.36 -6.08
CA VAL A 129 4.19 4.04 -4.75
C VAL A 129 4.10 2.54 -4.50
N SER A 130 5.18 1.96 -3.98
CA SER A 130 5.21 0.55 -3.63
C SER A 130 4.73 0.34 -2.20
N VAL A 131 3.81 -0.61 -2.03
CA VAL A 131 3.32 -1.08 -0.74
C VAL A 131 3.48 -2.59 -0.70
N ASN A 132 4.30 -3.08 0.22
CA ASN A 132 4.60 -4.50 0.38
C ASN A 132 3.96 -5.03 1.65
N GLY A 133 3.59 -6.31 1.66
CA GLY A 133 2.97 -6.97 2.82
C GLY A 133 1.44 -6.93 2.81
N GLY A 134 0.83 -7.38 3.90
CA GLY A 134 -0.63 -7.51 4.04
C GLY A 134 -1.26 -8.79 3.49
N GLY A 135 -0.47 -9.61 2.78
CA GLY A 135 -0.91 -10.90 2.20
C GLY A 135 -1.75 -10.74 0.93
N GLY A 136 -2.12 -11.87 0.30
CA GLY A 136 -2.91 -11.90 -0.94
C GLY A 136 -4.34 -11.37 -0.84
N MET A 137 -4.80 -11.06 0.38
CA MET A 137 -6.13 -10.52 0.68
C MET A 137 -6.13 -9.09 1.22
N ALA A 138 -4.99 -8.39 1.19
CA ALA A 138 -4.96 -7.01 1.62
C ALA A 138 -5.90 -6.14 0.77
N GLN A 139 -6.51 -5.15 1.41
CA GLN A 139 -7.49 -4.24 0.83
C GLN A 139 -7.03 -2.80 1.02
N MET A 140 -7.47 -1.92 0.12
CA MET A 140 -7.19 -0.49 0.22
C MET A 140 -8.51 0.29 0.23
N SER A 141 -8.66 1.20 1.19
CA SER A 141 -9.71 2.21 1.22
C SER A 141 -9.11 3.62 1.11
N VAL A 142 -9.91 4.56 0.62
CA VAL A 142 -9.49 5.94 0.33
C VAL A 142 -10.39 6.90 1.09
N GLU A 143 -9.79 7.70 1.96
CA GLU A 143 -10.44 8.84 2.60
C GLU A 143 -10.01 10.12 1.86
N ASP A 144 -10.94 10.68 1.09
CA ASP A 144 -10.69 11.89 0.29
C ASP A 144 -11.86 12.90 0.44
N PRO A 145 -11.90 13.63 1.57
CA PRO A 145 -13.02 14.50 1.90
C PRO A 145 -13.17 15.67 0.91
N MET A 146 -12.07 16.13 0.31
CA MET A 146 -12.06 17.25 -0.65
C MET A 146 -12.11 16.81 -2.11
N ARG A 147 -12.14 15.50 -2.38
CA ARG A 147 -12.09 14.93 -3.74
C ARG A 147 -10.87 15.42 -4.53
N VAL A 148 -9.73 15.39 -3.85
CA VAL A 148 -8.38 15.76 -4.28
C VAL A 148 -7.86 14.76 -5.32
N LEU A 149 -8.18 13.49 -5.16
CA LEU A 149 -7.73 12.40 -6.00
C LEU A 149 -8.68 12.25 -7.20
N LYS A 150 -8.11 12.27 -8.40
CA LYS A 150 -8.85 12.02 -9.64
C LYS A 150 -9.04 10.52 -9.85
N LYS A 151 -8.00 9.74 -9.58
CA LYS A 151 -7.96 8.29 -9.74
C LYS A 151 -6.89 7.72 -8.83
N VAL A 152 -7.24 6.62 -8.16
CA VAL A 152 -6.29 5.82 -7.39
C VAL A 152 -6.52 4.37 -7.80
N LYS A 153 -5.45 3.67 -8.14
CA LYS A 153 -5.51 2.24 -8.45
C LYS A 153 -4.39 1.53 -7.72
N TRP A 154 -4.73 0.46 -7.02
CA TRP A 154 -3.73 -0.43 -6.45
C TRP A 154 -3.75 -1.76 -7.18
N ASN A 155 -2.59 -2.19 -7.65
CA ASN A 155 -2.39 -3.50 -8.22
C ASN A 155 -1.69 -4.39 -7.19
N ALA A 156 -2.46 -5.24 -6.51
CA ALA A 156 -1.96 -6.16 -5.50
C ALA A 156 -0.98 -7.22 -6.05
N LYS A 157 -0.96 -7.48 -7.37
CA LYS A 157 0.03 -8.41 -7.97
C LYS A 157 1.41 -7.77 -8.10
N THR A 158 1.45 -6.47 -8.40
CA THR A 158 2.70 -5.73 -8.58
C THR A 158 3.06 -4.89 -7.36
N ASN A 159 2.21 -4.84 -6.33
CA ASN A 159 2.38 -4.04 -5.12
C ASN A 159 2.54 -2.53 -5.40
N ILE A 160 1.94 -2.04 -6.50
CA ILE A 160 2.06 -0.65 -6.94
C ILE A 160 0.71 0.06 -6.83
N ILE A 161 0.73 1.24 -6.19
CA ILE A 161 -0.37 2.20 -6.15
C ILE A 161 -0.07 3.30 -7.15
N GLU A 162 -0.96 3.48 -8.14
CA GLU A 162 -0.97 4.62 -9.06
C GLU A 162 -1.90 5.70 -8.55
N ILE A 163 -1.41 6.93 -8.47
CA ILE A 163 -2.15 8.09 -7.95
C ILE A 163 -2.17 9.21 -8.99
N ASP A 164 -3.39 9.61 -9.37
CA ASP A 164 -3.66 10.81 -10.18
C ASP A 164 -4.40 11.84 -9.32
N THR A 165 -3.93 13.09 -9.35
CA THR A 165 -4.49 14.19 -8.55
C THR A 165 -5.32 15.16 -9.40
N TYR A 166 -6.20 15.92 -8.75
CA TYR A 166 -7.05 16.93 -9.39
C TYR A 166 -6.81 18.35 -8.89
N CYS A 167 -6.72 18.54 -7.56
CA CYS A 167 -6.54 19.85 -6.93
C CYS A 167 -5.68 19.77 -5.67
N GLU A 168 -5.37 20.91 -5.05
CA GLU A 168 -4.75 20.94 -3.71
C GLU A 168 -5.67 20.31 -2.65
N GLY A 169 -5.05 19.68 -1.66
CA GLY A 169 -5.71 19.11 -0.49
C GLY A 169 -4.97 17.89 0.05
N ASP A 170 -5.56 17.28 1.07
CA ASP A 170 -5.05 16.07 1.69
C ASP A 170 -6.02 14.92 1.45
N ALA A 171 -5.47 13.73 1.21
CA ALA A 171 -6.21 12.48 1.17
C ALA A 171 -5.40 11.38 1.88
N TYR A 172 -6.08 10.34 2.33
CA TYR A 172 -5.48 9.25 3.09
C TYR A 172 -5.80 7.91 2.43
N LEU A 173 -4.76 7.10 2.22
CA LEU A 173 -4.89 5.74 1.72
C LEU A 173 -4.71 4.79 2.91
N HIS A 174 -5.73 4.02 3.24
CA HIS A 174 -5.67 3.02 4.31
C HIS A 174 -5.54 1.64 3.68
N ILE A 175 -4.38 1.02 3.86
CA ILE A 175 -4.13 -0.36 3.44
C ILE A 175 -4.34 -1.26 4.65
N THR A 176 -5.34 -2.13 4.57
CA THR A 176 -5.68 -3.10 5.62
C THR A 176 -5.24 -4.48 5.19
N GLY A 177 -4.41 -5.13 6.01
CA GLY A 177 -3.89 -6.48 5.80
C GLY A 177 -4.90 -7.55 6.19
N GLN A 178 -4.56 -8.81 5.90
CA GLN A 178 -5.36 -9.97 6.29
C GLN A 178 -5.51 -10.12 7.82
N ASP A 179 -4.54 -9.63 8.58
CA ASP A 179 -4.50 -9.60 10.05
C ASP A 179 -5.28 -8.41 10.66
N HIS A 180 -6.03 -7.68 9.84
CA HIS A 180 -6.71 -6.42 10.18
C HIS A 180 -5.78 -5.26 10.57
N GLN A 181 -4.46 -5.42 10.49
CA GLN A 181 -3.56 -4.29 10.68
C GLN A 181 -3.73 -3.30 9.54
N THR A 182 -3.76 -2.02 9.87
CA THR A 182 -3.97 -0.96 8.90
C THR A 182 -2.77 -0.03 8.87
N LYS A 183 -2.19 0.15 7.67
CA LYS A 183 -1.21 1.18 7.39
C LYS A 183 -1.87 2.35 6.67
N THR A 184 -1.63 3.56 7.16
CA THR A 184 -2.15 4.78 6.53
C THR A 184 -1.03 5.52 5.81
N ILE A 185 -1.24 5.86 4.55
CA ILE A 185 -0.34 6.70 3.75
C ILE A 185 -1.05 8.03 3.49
N LYS A 186 -0.41 9.14 3.84
CA LYS A 186 -0.92 10.48 3.57
C LYS A 186 -0.52 10.92 2.17
N VAL A 187 -1.47 11.35 1.36
CA VAL A 187 -1.25 12.01 0.07
C VAL A 187 -1.45 13.51 0.26
N GLU A 188 -0.37 14.26 0.18
CA GLU A 188 -0.37 15.73 0.30
C GLU A 188 -0.20 16.35 -1.10
N VAL A 189 -1.24 17.04 -1.57
CA VAL A 189 -1.22 17.72 -2.87
C VAL A 189 -1.15 19.23 -2.64
N ARG A 190 -0.08 19.87 -3.15
CA ARG A 190 0.17 21.31 -3.01
C ARG A 190 0.61 21.91 -4.34
N CYS A 191 0.12 23.10 -4.66
CA CYS A 191 0.66 23.91 -5.76
C CYS A 191 2.02 24.50 -5.35
N LYS A 192 2.84 24.81 -6.35
CA LYS A 192 4.02 25.65 -6.18
C LYS A 192 3.61 27.13 -6.11
N GLY A 193 4.19 27.87 -5.17
CA GLY A 193 3.98 29.31 -4.99
C GLY A 193 3.19 29.64 -3.72
N GLU A 194 3.20 30.91 -3.35
CA GLU A 194 2.54 31.43 -2.15
C GLU A 194 1.27 32.21 -2.51
N SER A 195 0.34 32.30 -1.57
CA SER A 195 -0.93 33.00 -1.71
C SER A 195 -1.01 34.12 -0.68
N ASP A 196 -0.13 35.11 -0.79
CA ASP A 196 0.01 36.17 0.22
C ASP A 196 -0.96 37.32 0.03
N GLU A 197 -1.33 37.57 -1.22
CA GLU A 197 -2.29 38.60 -1.57
C GLU A 197 -3.74 38.13 -1.37
N SER A 198 -4.62 39.06 -1.02
CA SER A 198 -6.05 38.76 -0.94
C SER A 198 -6.61 38.51 -2.34
N GLY A 199 -7.42 37.46 -2.48
CA GLY A 199 -7.95 37.09 -3.77
C GLY A 199 -8.48 35.67 -3.86
N VAL A 200 -8.79 35.26 -5.09
CA VAL A 200 -9.20 33.90 -5.42
C VAL A 200 -8.17 33.24 -6.34
N TYR A 201 -7.82 32.01 -6.02
CA TYR A 201 -6.77 31.25 -6.70
C TYR A 201 -7.25 29.87 -7.12
N SER A 202 -6.82 29.42 -8.29
CA SER A 202 -7.02 28.06 -8.80
C SER A 202 -5.99 27.15 -8.19
N THR A 203 -6.45 25.99 -7.72
CA THR A 203 -5.59 24.98 -7.08
C THR A 203 -5.51 23.70 -7.91
N THR A 204 -5.81 23.78 -9.21
CA THR A 204 -5.91 22.62 -10.12
C THR A 204 -4.70 22.44 -11.04
N SER A 205 -3.68 23.29 -10.92
CA SER A 205 -2.45 23.26 -11.70
C SER A 205 -1.22 23.09 -10.82
N ARG A 206 -0.08 22.70 -11.40
CA ARG A 206 1.19 22.55 -10.68
C ARG A 206 1.58 23.81 -9.90
N SER A 207 1.41 24.99 -10.50
CA SER A 207 1.66 26.27 -9.84
C SER A 207 0.35 26.95 -9.48
N LEU A 208 0.38 27.74 -8.41
CA LEU A 208 -0.76 28.55 -8.01
C LEU A 208 -1.00 29.66 -9.03
N SER A 209 -2.26 29.90 -9.37
CA SER A 209 -2.66 30.96 -10.31
C SER A 209 -3.93 31.64 -9.84
N ALA A 210 -4.06 32.94 -10.07
CA ALA A 210 -5.28 33.67 -9.74
C ALA A 210 -6.42 33.25 -10.69
N LEU A 211 -7.62 32.96 -10.18
CA LEU A 211 -8.79 32.63 -11.02
C LEU A 211 -9.29 33.84 -11.83
N MET A 212 -9.03 35.03 -11.30
CA MET A 212 -9.24 36.30 -11.96
C MET A 212 -8.21 37.29 -11.43
N ARG A 213 -8.05 38.43 -12.11
CA ARG A 213 -7.30 39.55 -11.53
C ARG A 213 -7.97 39.94 -10.21
N ASN A 214 -7.21 40.09 -9.12
CA ASN A 214 -7.75 40.45 -7.80
C ASN A 214 -7.45 41.93 -7.52
N THR A 215 -8.10 42.84 -8.27
CA THR A 215 -7.75 44.27 -8.28
C THR A 215 -8.23 44.99 -7.02
N LEU A 216 -9.42 44.64 -6.53
CA LEU A 216 -10.01 45.27 -5.35
C LEU A 216 -10.69 44.21 -4.48
N VAL A 217 -10.34 44.20 -3.20
CA VAL A 217 -10.98 43.37 -2.18
C VAL A 217 -11.63 44.27 -1.15
N VAL A 218 -12.95 44.19 -1.04
CA VAL A 218 -13.75 45.00 -0.11
C VAL A 218 -14.26 44.11 1.00
N HIS A 219 -13.91 44.45 2.24
CA HIS A 219 -14.46 43.82 3.44
C HIS A 219 -15.51 44.74 4.05
N ARG A 220 -16.74 44.24 4.23
CA ARG A 220 -17.78 44.95 4.95
C ARG A 220 -18.07 44.23 6.26
N LYS A 221 -17.73 44.90 7.36
CA LYS A 221 -17.88 44.39 8.73
C LYS A 221 -19.29 43.84 8.98
N GLY A 222 -19.39 42.62 9.48
CA GLY A 222 -20.64 41.92 9.77
C GLY A 222 -21.42 41.42 8.55
N VAL A 223 -20.95 41.65 7.33
CA VAL A 223 -21.66 41.23 6.11
C VAL A 223 -20.87 40.21 5.30
N GLY A 224 -19.64 40.50 4.92
CA GLY A 224 -18.85 39.61 4.07
C GLY A 224 -17.69 40.28 3.32
N VAL A 225 -17.19 39.59 2.30
CA VAL A 225 -16.08 40.04 1.46
C VAL A 225 -16.48 40.02 0.00
N TRP A 226 -16.04 41.02 -0.75
CA TRP A 226 -16.21 41.12 -2.20
C TRP A 226 -14.84 41.20 -2.87
N ILE A 227 -14.65 40.43 -3.93
CA ILE A 227 -13.45 40.45 -4.76
C ILE A 227 -13.85 40.89 -6.17
N PHE A 228 -13.18 41.92 -6.69
CA PHE A 228 -13.46 42.50 -8.00
C PHE A 228 -12.23 42.41 -8.90
N ASN A 229 -12.47 42.16 -10.19
CA ASN A 229 -11.42 42.15 -11.18
C ASN A 229 -10.99 43.53 -11.70
N GLU A 230 -11.76 44.56 -11.39
CA GLU A 230 -11.50 45.96 -11.76
C GLU A 230 -11.54 46.85 -10.53
N ALA A 231 -10.83 47.99 -10.59
CA ALA A 231 -10.84 48.97 -9.49
C ALA A 231 -12.22 49.66 -9.32
N ASN A 232 -13.00 49.76 -10.40
CA ASN A 232 -14.38 50.26 -10.34
C ASN A 232 -15.37 49.08 -10.13
N PRO A 233 -16.01 48.95 -8.96
CA PRO A 233 -16.94 47.86 -8.67
C PRO A 233 -18.13 47.78 -9.63
N THR A 234 -18.57 48.93 -10.16
CA THR A 234 -19.73 48.99 -11.05
C THR A 234 -19.43 48.53 -12.48
N ALA A 235 -18.17 48.65 -12.92
CA ALA A 235 -17.70 48.19 -14.22
C ALA A 235 -17.14 46.74 -14.19
N SER A 236 -16.86 46.20 -13.00
CA SER A 236 -16.35 44.83 -12.83
C SER A 236 -17.37 43.80 -13.31
N LYS A 237 -16.98 43.00 -14.31
CA LYS A 237 -17.74 41.84 -14.78
C LYS A 237 -17.52 40.61 -13.90
N LYS A 238 -16.29 40.41 -13.41
CA LYS A 238 -15.95 39.31 -12.50
C LYS A 238 -15.94 39.81 -11.07
N THR A 239 -17.06 39.58 -10.38
CA THR A 239 -17.24 39.91 -8.97
C THR A 239 -17.63 38.66 -8.21
N ILE A 240 -16.93 38.39 -7.11
CA ILE A 240 -17.26 37.32 -6.17
C ILE A 240 -17.69 37.97 -4.85
N LYS A 241 -18.87 37.59 -4.35
CA LYS A 241 -19.38 37.93 -3.03
C LYS A 241 -19.27 36.68 -2.16
N ILE A 242 -18.72 36.83 -0.96
CA ILE A 242 -18.52 35.75 0.01
C ILE A 242 -19.21 36.18 1.30
N THR A 243 -20.28 35.48 1.67
CA THR A 243 -21.10 35.78 2.85
C THR A 243 -21.39 34.52 3.65
N PRO A 244 -21.56 34.56 4.98
CA PRO A 244 -21.42 35.73 5.84
C PRO A 244 -19.96 36.13 6.06
N ALA A 245 -19.73 37.20 6.83
CA ALA A 245 -18.40 37.54 7.31
C ALA A 245 -17.80 36.40 8.15
N ILE A 246 -16.53 36.08 7.89
CA ILE A 246 -15.81 35.06 8.64
C ILE A 246 -15.33 35.68 9.96
N ILE A 247 -15.68 35.05 11.09
CA ILE A 247 -15.39 35.56 12.44
C ILE A 247 -14.56 34.53 13.18
N ASN A 248 -13.41 34.93 13.74
CA ASN A 248 -12.51 34.09 14.53
C ASN A 248 -12.30 32.67 13.93
N PRO A 249 -11.88 32.54 12.65
CA PRO A 249 -11.67 31.23 12.03
C PRO A 249 -10.57 30.47 12.75
N GLN A 250 -10.70 29.15 12.83
CA GLN A 250 -9.72 28.26 13.44
C GLN A 250 -9.12 27.35 12.38
N GLN A 251 -7.79 27.26 12.35
CA GLN A 251 -7.10 26.35 11.43
C GLN A 251 -7.57 24.91 11.66
N GLY A 252 -7.85 24.18 10.59
CA GLY A 252 -8.35 22.82 10.65
C GLY A 252 -9.87 22.70 10.79
N SER A 253 -10.60 23.80 10.97
CA SER A 253 -12.06 23.80 10.99
C SER A 253 -12.66 23.95 9.60
N TYR A 254 -13.99 23.86 9.51
CA TYR A 254 -14.75 24.21 8.31
C TYR A 254 -15.61 25.44 8.56
N VAL A 255 -15.83 26.24 7.52
CA VAL A 255 -16.76 27.37 7.52
C VAL A 255 -17.74 27.22 6.37
N ASP A 256 -19.01 27.51 6.63
CA ASP A 256 -20.04 27.57 5.61
C ASP A 256 -20.11 28.98 5.04
N VAL A 257 -20.01 29.09 3.73
CA VAL A 257 -20.11 30.36 2.99
C VAL A 257 -21.07 30.19 1.83
N GLU A 258 -21.60 31.31 1.37
CA GLU A 258 -22.38 31.45 0.15
C GLU A 258 -21.59 32.32 -0.81
N LEU A 259 -21.42 31.80 -2.03
CA LEU A 259 -20.79 32.49 -3.13
C LEU A 259 -21.87 33.07 -4.03
N GLY A 260 -21.84 34.39 -4.22
CA GLY A 260 -22.67 35.10 -5.16
C GLY A 260 -21.83 35.80 -6.22
N PHE A 261 -22.27 35.79 -7.47
CA PHE A 261 -21.61 36.45 -8.59
C PHE A 261 -22.50 37.54 -9.16
N ARG A 262 -21.88 38.51 -9.85
CA ARG A 262 -22.65 39.50 -10.61
C ARG A 262 -23.02 38.99 -11.99
N TYR A 263 -22.06 38.32 -12.64
CA TYR A 263 -22.21 37.70 -13.95
C TYR A 263 -21.66 36.26 -13.84
N PRO A 264 -22.52 35.26 -13.53
CA PRO A 264 -22.06 33.89 -13.30
C PRO A 264 -21.35 33.26 -14.50
N ASP A 265 -21.76 33.58 -15.72
CA ASP A 265 -21.20 33.03 -16.97
C ASP A 265 -19.72 33.37 -17.19
N GLU A 266 -19.21 34.38 -16.48
CA GLU A 266 -17.80 34.79 -16.53
C GLU A 266 -16.86 33.85 -15.73
N PHE A 267 -17.43 32.90 -14.97
CA PHE A 267 -16.73 31.91 -14.17
C PHE A 267 -16.97 30.50 -14.71
N SER A 268 -15.93 29.88 -15.28
CA SER A 268 -16.02 28.50 -15.81
C SER A 268 -15.80 27.43 -14.75
N SER A 269 -15.02 27.71 -13.70
CA SER A 269 -14.59 26.74 -12.69
C SER A 269 -15.25 26.90 -11.32
N LEU A 270 -15.95 28.01 -11.08
CA LEU A 270 -16.60 28.33 -9.81
C LEU A 270 -18.08 28.63 -10.06
N LYS A 271 -18.97 28.20 -9.17
CA LYS A 271 -20.42 28.39 -9.31
C LYS A 271 -20.98 29.12 -8.09
N GLU A 272 -22.15 29.73 -8.27
CA GLU A 272 -22.88 30.30 -7.15
C GLU A 272 -23.45 29.19 -6.26
N GLY A 273 -23.64 29.53 -4.98
CA GLY A 273 -24.31 28.65 -4.01
C GLY A 273 -23.55 28.50 -2.71
N LYS A 274 -23.97 27.51 -1.92
CA LYS A 274 -23.42 27.24 -0.59
C LYS A 274 -22.22 26.30 -0.68
N TYR A 275 -21.15 26.67 -0.01
CA TYR A 275 -19.89 25.94 0.06
C TYR A 275 -19.48 25.77 1.50
N LYS A 276 -19.04 24.55 1.83
CA LYS A 276 -18.33 24.25 3.06
C LYS A 276 -16.84 24.26 2.76
N LEU A 277 -16.14 25.29 3.24
CA LEU A 277 -14.72 25.50 2.96
C LEU A 277 -13.87 25.12 4.16
N TYR A 278 -12.72 24.52 3.90
CA TYR A 278 -11.74 24.15 4.91
C TYR A 278 -10.86 25.34 5.26
N VAL A 279 -10.67 25.62 6.55
CA VAL A 279 -9.77 26.68 7.02
C VAL A 279 -8.35 26.11 7.03
N GLN A 280 -7.63 26.34 5.93
CA GLN A 280 -6.29 25.81 5.73
C GLN A 280 -5.25 26.53 6.60
N GLU A 281 -5.35 27.85 6.70
CA GLU A 281 -4.39 28.69 7.40
C GLU A 281 -5.08 29.96 7.92
N VAL A 282 -4.76 30.37 9.15
CA VAL A 282 -5.24 31.63 9.73
C VAL A 282 -4.02 32.51 10.00
N ARG A 283 -3.96 33.65 9.29
CA ARG A 283 -2.89 34.64 9.40
C ARG A 283 -3.34 35.80 10.28
N ALA A 284 -2.45 36.77 10.48
CA ALA A 284 -2.72 37.94 11.33
C ALA A 284 -4.01 38.70 10.92
N ASN A 285 -4.20 38.92 9.60
CA ASN A 285 -5.31 39.71 9.05
C ASN A 285 -6.12 38.97 7.96
N HIS A 286 -5.68 37.79 7.53
CA HIS A 286 -6.28 37.04 6.43
C HIS A 286 -6.48 35.58 6.81
N VAL A 287 -7.43 34.92 6.16
CA VAL A 287 -7.68 33.49 6.26
C VAL A 287 -7.58 32.87 4.88
N VAL A 288 -6.97 31.69 4.81
CA VAL A 288 -6.92 30.86 3.61
C VAL A 288 -8.02 29.81 3.70
N LEU A 289 -9.06 29.97 2.89
CA LEU A 289 -10.18 29.05 2.80
C LEU A 289 -10.02 28.17 1.55
N ALA A 290 -9.87 26.86 1.75
CA ALA A 290 -9.68 25.90 0.68
C ALA A 290 -11.02 25.24 0.29
N GLY A 291 -11.31 25.25 -1.00
CA GLY A 291 -12.40 24.51 -1.62
C GLY A 291 -11.86 23.53 -2.66
N ARG A 292 -12.76 22.78 -3.30
CA ARG A 292 -12.38 21.85 -4.36
C ARG A 292 -11.95 22.60 -5.62
N GLY A 293 -10.64 22.65 -5.89
CA GLY A 293 -10.08 23.28 -7.09
C GLY A 293 -9.85 24.79 -7.00
N PHE A 294 -10.13 25.40 -5.85
CA PHE A 294 -9.88 26.82 -5.62
C PHE A 294 -9.55 27.10 -4.14
N LYS A 295 -8.95 28.25 -3.87
CA LYS A 295 -8.83 28.80 -2.52
C LYS A 295 -9.07 30.31 -2.51
N PHE A 296 -9.56 30.79 -1.39
CA PHE A 296 -9.72 32.21 -1.11
C PHE A 296 -8.70 32.64 -0.06
N VAL A 297 -8.07 33.78 -0.30
CA VAL A 297 -7.30 34.51 0.71
C VAL A 297 -8.09 35.78 0.97
N ILE A 298 -8.74 35.86 2.12
CA ILE A 298 -9.66 36.97 2.42
C ILE A 298 -9.48 37.47 3.84
N PRO A 299 -9.80 38.75 4.12
CA PRO A 299 -9.84 39.24 5.48
C PRO A 299 -10.93 38.55 6.31
N TYR A 300 -10.72 38.47 7.62
CA TYR A 300 -11.69 37.98 8.59
C TYR A 300 -11.82 38.94 9.77
N GLU A 301 -12.86 38.77 10.57
CA GLU A 301 -13.15 39.60 11.74
C GLU A 301 -12.69 38.93 13.03
N LYS A 302 -12.06 39.73 13.89
CA LYS A 302 -11.81 39.35 15.28
C LYS A 302 -12.93 39.86 16.15
N LYS A 303 -13.55 38.97 16.93
CA LYS A 303 -14.45 39.33 18.04
C LYS A 303 -13.72 39.19 19.35
#